data_AF-A0A673MPE5-F1
#
_entry.id   AF-A0A673MPE5-F1
#
_cell.length_a   1.000
_cell.length_b   1.000
_cell.length_c   1.000
_cell.angle_alpha   90.00
_cell.angle_beta   90.00
_cell.angle_gamma   90.00
#
_symmetry.space_group_name_H-M   'P 1'
#
loop_
_entity.id
_entity.type
_entity.pdbx_description
1 polymer ?
#
loop_
_entity_poly.entity_id
_entity_poly.type
_entity_poly.pdbx_seq_one_letter_code
_entity_poly.pdbx_strand_id
1 'polypeptide(L)'
;MKCSLSTDRLKSCSGYKLNITHTVFNRFQKMYACIFERSNHSDNCECKIKVQDFLLNENFTSTLLEGTNVLSSKTFKTEDFIKPKTPVLSVQKTENGNFNVTWDDQYEKRVLEDLRINLTYGIKGGHENVRIIYR
;
A
#
# COMPACT_ATOMS: atom_id res chain seq x y z
N MET A 1 4.85 1.38 4.93
CA MET A 1 4.28 2.46 4.07
C MET A 1 5.34 2.87 3.06
N LYS A 2 4.96 3.03 1.79
CA LYS A 2 5.81 3.53 0.71
C LYS A 2 5.37 4.95 0.36
N CYS A 3 6.30 5.89 0.29
CA CYS A 3 6.03 7.28 -0.06
C CYS A 3 6.75 7.58 -1.38
N SER A 4 6.09 8.35 -2.25
CA SER A 4 6.63 8.77 -3.53
C SER A 4 6.53 10.29 -3.66
N LEU A 5 7.61 10.91 -4.11
CA LEU A 5 7.71 12.33 -4.39
C LEU A 5 8.01 12.52 -5.87
N SER A 6 7.10 13.22 -6.56
CA SER A 6 7.22 13.61 -7.96
C SER A 6 6.83 15.07 -8.08
N THR A 7 7.74 15.90 -8.58
CA THR A 7 7.47 17.29 -8.93
C THR A 7 8.36 17.69 -10.09
N ASP A 8 7.86 18.54 -10.98
CA ASP A 8 8.60 19.03 -12.15
C ASP A 8 9.88 19.80 -11.76
N ARG A 9 9.97 20.24 -10.50
CA ARG A 9 11.13 20.94 -9.93
C ARG A 9 12.18 20.01 -9.32
N LEU A 10 11.91 18.70 -9.27
CA LEU A 10 12.76 17.73 -8.58
C LEU A 10 14.02 17.47 -9.40
N LYS A 11 15.11 18.17 -9.08
CA LYS A 11 16.42 17.96 -9.71
C LYS A 11 17.20 16.79 -9.09
N SER A 12 16.90 16.47 -7.83
CA SER A 12 17.51 15.40 -7.07
C SER A 12 16.58 14.97 -5.93
N CYS A 13 16.75 13.74 -5.44
CA CYS A 13 16.11 13.28 -4.19
C CYS A 13 16.88 13.75 -2.95
N SER A 14 18.17 14.00 -3.10
CA SER A 14 19.02 14.47 -2.00
C SER A 14 18.54 15.84 -1.52
N GLY A 15 18.36 15.97 -0.20
CA GLY A 15 17.83 17.18 0.44
C GLY A 15 16.35 17.09 0.79
N TYR A 16 15.59 16.15 0.22
CA TYR A 16 14.20 15.92 0.61
C TYR A 16 14.07 14.87 1.72
N LYS A 17 13.27 15.19 2.72
CA LYS A 17 12.97 14.28 3.84
C LYS A 17 11.49 14.35 4.19
N LEU A 18 10.92 13.21 4.53
CA LEU A 18 9.59 13.13 5.13
C LEU A 18 9.72 12.77 6.61
N ASN A 19 9.21 13.63 7.48
CA ASN A 19 8.98 13.28 8.88
C ASN A 19 7.53 12.84 9.02
N ILE A 20 7.28 11.71 9.69
CA ILE A 20 5.94 11.19 9.91
C ILE A 20 5.75 11.00 11.41
N THR A 21 4.71 11.64 11.95
CA THR A 21 4.26 11.43 13.33
C THR A 21 3.02 10.56 13.30
N HIS A 22 3.09 9.44 14.01
CA HIS A 22 1.98 8.51 14.18
C HIS A 22 1.44 8.63 15.59
N THR A 23 0.15 8.97 15.71
CA THR A 23 -0.52 9.10 17.00
C THR A 23 -1.27 7.81 17.31
N VAL A 24 -0.72 7.01 18.23
CA VAL A 24 -1.36 5.78 18.74
C VAL A 24 -2.10 6.11 20.04
N PHE A 25 -3.25 5.47 20.26
CA PHE A 25 -4.15 5.59 21.43
C PHE A 25 -3.43 6.07 22.72
N ASN A 26 -3.96 7.15 23.33
CA ASN A 26 -3.47 7.76 24.58
C ASN A 26 -2.06 8.42 24.55
N ARG A 27 -1.74 9.15 23.47
CA ARG A 27 -0.61 10.11 23.33
C ARG A 27 0.79 9.53 23.08
N PHE A 28 0.93 8.23 22.82
CA PHE A 28 2.22 7.72 22.35
C PHE A 28 2.43 8.13 20.88
N GLN A 29 3.39 9.04 20.67
CA GLN A 29 3.79 9.48 19.34
C GLN A 29 4.99 8.66 18.88
N LYS A 30 4.80 7.87 17.81
CA LYS A 30 5.92 7.28 17.09
C LYS A 30 6.35 8.24 16.00
N MET A 31 7.64 8.52 15.92
CA MET A 31 8.21 9.36 14.88
C MET A 31 8.99 8.50 13.90
N TYR A 32 8.77 8.73 12.62
CA TYR A 32 9.50 8.09 11.54
C TYR A 32 10.17 9.15 10.69
N ALA A 33 11.43 8.91 10.35
CA ALA A 33 12.15 9.68 9.34
C ALA A 33 12.26 8.83 8.08
N CYS A 34 11.98 9.44 6.93
CA CYS A 34 12.02 8.80 5.63
C CYS A 34 12.84 9.70 4.70
N ILE A 35 14.04 9.25 4.35
CA ILE A 35 14.93 9.97 3.44
C ILE A 35 14.59 9.52 2.02
N PHE A 36 14.37 10.47 1.13
CA PHE A 36 14.04 10.17 -0.25
C PHE A 36 15.28 9.75 -1.04
N GLU A 37 15.15 8.64 -1.74
CA GLU A 37 16.17 8.10 -2.64
C GLU A 37 15.57 7.94 -4.04
N ARG A 38 16.42 7.89 -5.06
CA ARG A 38 15.94 7.71 -6.43
C ARG A 38 15.35 6.30 -6.56
N SER A 39 14.16 6.20 -7.14
CA SER A 39 13.56 4.91 -7.43
C SER A 39 14.41 4.15 -8.45
N ASN A 40 14.56 2.84 -8.28
CA ASN A 40 15.22 1.97 -9.27
C ASN A 40 14.37 1.77 -10.54
N HIS A 41 13.11 2.21 -10.52
CA HIS A 41 12.12 1.92 -11.56
C HIS A 41 11.53 3.17 -12.23
N SER A 42 11.86 4.36 -11.75
CA SER A 42 11.35 5.63 -12.30
C SER A 42 12.23 6.82 -11.89
N ASP A 43 11.99 7.97 -12.52
CA ASP A 43 12.63 9.23 -12.13
C ASP A 43 12.07 9.85 -10.84
N ASN A 44 11.15 9.15 -10.17
CA ASN A 44 10.57 9.61 -8.92
C ASN A 44 11.50 9.30 -7.75
N CYS A 45 11.37 10.10 -6.70
CA CYS A 45 11.99 9.80 -5.43
C CYS A 45 11.05 8.97 -4.57
N GLU A 46 11.59 7.95 -3.92
CA GLU A 46 10.82 7.04 -3.07
C GLU A 46 11.50 6.89 -1.72
N CYS A 47 10.69 6.62 -0.71
CA CYS A 47 11.20 6.20 0.59
C CYS A 47 10.20 5.22 1.23
N LYS A 48 10.68 4.39 2.14
CA LYS A 48 9.87 3.35 2.79
C LYS A 48 10.05 3.42 4.29
N ILE A 49 8.95 3.42 5.02
CA ILE A 49 8.94 3.23 6.48
C ILE A 49 8.33 1.87 6.82
N LYS A 50 8.96 1.18 7.78
CA LYS A 50 8.41 -0.03 8.38
C LYS A 50 7.53 0.37 9.57
N VAL A 51 6.22 0.29 9.38
CA VAL A 51 5.24 0.40 10.46
C VAL A 51 5.04 -1.02 11.00
N GLN A 52 5.31 -1.25 12.29
CA GLN A 52 5.27 -2.58 12.89
C GLN A 52 3.84 -3.12 12.97
N ASP A 53 2.94 -2.36 13.58
CA ASP A 53 1.52 -2.65 13.71
C ASP A 53 0.74 -1.36 13.48
N PHE A 54 -0.50 -1.49 13.00
CA PHE A 54 -1.40 -0.37 12.80
C PHE A 54 -2.86 -0.79 13.04
N LEU A 55 -3.70 0.19 13.36
CA LEU A 55 -5.15 0.09 13.38
C LEU A 55 -5.75 0.97 12.28
N LEU A 56 -6.91 0.59 11.75
CA LEU A 56 -7.53 1.24 10.59
C LEU A 56 -7.80 2.75 10.80
N ASN A 57 -8.09 3.16 12.03
CA ASN A 57 -8.46 4.52 12.40
C ASN A 57 -7.32 5.37 12.98
N GLU A 58 -6.08 4.89 12.92
CA GLU A 58 -4.92 5.65 13.40
C GLU A 58 -4.55 6.79 12.44
N ASN A 59 -4.08 7.91 13.02
CA ASN A 59 -3.70 9.11 12.28
C ASN A 59 -2.18 9.22 12.13
N PHE A 60 -1.76 9.52 10.90
CA PHE A 60 -0.39 9.84 10.53
C PHE A 60 -0.34 11.27 10.00
N THR A 61 0.56 12.08 10.57
CA THR A 61 0.86 13.42 10.05
C THR A 61 2.24 13.37 9.41
N SER A 62 2.30 13.61 8.10
CA SER A 62 3.56 13.74 7.37
C SER A 62 3.91 15.21 7.15
N THR A 63 5.19 15.55 7.32
CA THR A 63 5.76 16.86 6.99
C THR A 63 6.92 16.67 6.02
N LEU A 64 6.78 17.24 4.83
CA LEU A 64 7.80 17.23 3.79
C LEU A 64 8.75 18.40 3.99
N LEU A 65 10.04 18.10 3.97
CA LEU A 65 11.12 19.04 4.16
C LEU A 65 12.05 19.05 2.94
N GLU A 66 12.55 20.22 2.59
CA GLU A 66 13.71 20.43 1.71
C GLU A 66 14.79 21.16 2.53
N GLY A 67 15.84 20.45 2.91
CA GLY A 67 16.75 20.91 3.96
C GLY A 67 16.01 21.14 5.28
N THR A 68 15.95 22.40 5.72
CA THR A 68 15.22 22.83 6.92
C THR A 68 13.84 23.43 6.62
N ASN A 69 13.52 23.66 5.34
CA ASN A 69 12.30 24.34 4.94
C ASN A 69 11.14 23.34 4.90
N VAL A 70 10.02 23.70 5.53
CA VAL A 70 8.77 22.93 5.44
C VAL A 70 8.07 23.26 4.13
N LEU A 71 7.96 22.27 3.25
CA LEU A 71 7.28 22.43 1.97
C LEU A 71 5.80 22.12 2.07
N SER A 72 5.43 21.10 2.84
CA SER A 72 4.02 20.72 3.04
C SER A 72 3.83 19.90 4.31
N SER A 73 2.61 19.89 4.82
CA SER A 73 2.18 18.98 5.88
C SER A 73 0.78 18.45 5.57
N LYS A 74 0.57 17.16 5.83
CA LYS A 74 -0.70 16.47 5.57
C LYS A 74 -0.95 15.43 6.64
N THR A 75 -2.20 15.34 7.09
CA THR A 75 -2.67 14.26 7.97
C THR A 75 -3.54 13.31 7.16
N PHE A 76 -3.39 12.03 7.42
CA PHE A 76 -4.14 10.96 6.77
C PHE A 76 -4.31 9.79 7.74
N LYS A 77 -5.34 8.98 7.53
CA LYS A 77 -5.63 7.80 8.32
C LYS A 77 -5.09 6.54 7.69
N THR A 78 -4.85 5.50 8.47
CA THR A 78 -4.43 4.19 7.96
C THR A 78 -5.30 3.69 6.81
N GLU A 79 -6.62 3.74 6.97
CA GLU A 79 -7.60 3.34 5.95
C GLU A 79 -7.43 4.05 4.59
N ASP A 80 -6.88 5.27 4.56
CA ASP A 80 -6.72 6.05 3.33
C ASP A 80 -5.60 5.53 2.41
N PHE A 81 -4.66 4.72 2.95
CA PHE A 81 -3.45 4.33 2.21
C PHE A 81 -3.09 2.84 2.34
N ILE A 82 -3.96 2.02 2.95
CA ILE A 82 -3.76 0.56 2.94
C ILE A 82 -3.90 0.05 1.51
N LYS A 83 -2.87 -0.67 1.08
CA LYS A 83 -2.90 -1.48 -0.14
C LYS A 83 -2.73 -2.95 0.27
N PRO A 84 -3.77 -3.78 0.17
CA PRO A 84 -3.65 -5.20 0.43
C PRO A 84 -2.59 -5.87 -0.46
N LYS A 85 -1.95 -6.93 0.07
CA LYS A 85 -1.15 -7.85 -0.72
C LYS A 85 -2.02 -8.49 -1.81
N THR A 86 -1.42 -8.68 -2.98
CA THR A 86 -2.06 -9.42 -4.07
C THR A 86 -2.09 -10.89 -3.72
N PRO A 87 -3.26 -11.55 -3.73
CA PRO A 87 -3.34 -12.98 -3.45
C PRO A 87 -2.66 -13.80 -4.56
N VAL A 88 -2.19 -14.99 -4.21
CA VAL A 88 -1.62 -15.95 -5.18
C VAL A 88 -2.72 -16.88 -5.65
N LEU A 89 -3.06 -16.80 -6.94
CA LEU A 89 -4.13 -17.60 -7.55
C LEU A 89 -3.61 -18.97 -8.02
N SER A 90 -4.36 -20.03 -7.73
CA SER A 90 -4.15 -21.38 -8.26
C SER A 90 -5.44 -21.88 -8.91
N VAL A 91 -5.32 -22.44 -10.12
CA VAL A 91 -6.46 -22.96 -10.89
C VAL A 91 -6.14 -24.39 -11.32
N GLN A 92 -7.04 -25.31 -11.00
CA GLN A 92 -6.92 -26.72 -11.37
C GLN A 92 -8.18 -27.15 -12.11
N LYS A 93 -8.03 -27.75 -13.29
CA LYS A 93 -9.15 -28.35 -14.02
C LYS A 93 -9.51 -29.68 -13.36
N THR A 94 -10.78 -29.89 -13.06
CA THR A 94 -11.29 -31.14 -12.50
C THR A 94 -11.69 -32.11 -13.61
N GLU A 95 -11.82 -33.41 -13.28
CA GLU A 95 -12.13 -34.47 -14.25
C GLU A 95 -13.46 -34.24 -14.99
N ASN A 96 -14.45 -33.66 -14.32
CA ASN A 96 -15.76 -33.30 -14.88
C ASN A 96 -15.74 -32.01 -15.73
N GLY A 97 -14.57 -31.45 -16.02
CA GLY A 97 -14.42 -30.26 -16.84
C GLY A 97 -14.68 -28.93 -16.10
N ASN A 98 -14.94 -28.97 -14.79
CA ASN A 98 -15.00 -27.78 -13.95
C ASN A 98 -13.59 -27.28 -13.59
N PHE A 99 -13.54 -26.16 -12.86
CA PHE A 99 -12.30 -25.57 -12.36
C PHE A 99 -12.39 -25.40 -10.85
N ASN A 100 -11.41 -25.93 -10.14
CA ASN A 100 -11.15 -25.58 -8.76
C ASN A 100 -10.25 -24.35 -8.73
N VAL A 101 -10.72 -23.28 -8.10
CA VAL A 101 -10.02 -21.99 -8.01
C VAL A 101 -9.75 -21.72 -6.53
N THR A 102 -8.47 -21.68 -6.15
CA THR A 102 -8.03 -21.42 -4.79
C THR A 102 -7.07 -20.23 -4.77
N TRP A 103 -6.96 -19.55 -3.64
CA TRP A 103 -6.02 -18.45 -3.47
C TRP A 103 -5.41 -18.44 -2.07
N ASP A 104 -4.18 -17.96 -1.99
CA ASP A 104 -3.48 -17.63 -0.75
C ASP A 104 -3.41 -16.11 -0.60
N ASP A 105 -3.95 -15.57 0.50
CA ASP A 105 -3.98 -14.14 0.77
C ASP A 105 -2.62 -13.55 1.22
N GLN A 106 -1.66 -14.42 1.54
CA GLN A 106 -0.30 -14.07 1.98
C GLN A 106 -0.22 -13.33 3.32
N TYR A 107 -1.20 -13.49 4.21
CA TYR A 107 -1.18 -12.94 5.57
C TYR A 107 -0.98 -14.03 6.63
N GLU A 108 -0.04 -13.82 7.55
CA GLU A 108 0.30 -14.79 8.63
C GLU A 108 -0.75 -14.83 9.76
N LYS A 109 -1.55 -13.77 9.92
CA LYS A 109 -2.62 -13.67 10.91
C LYS A 109 -3.90 -13.27 10.20
N ARG A 110 -5.06 -13.56 10.81
CA ARG A 110 -6.39 -13.07 10.40
C ARG A 110 -6.51 -11.55 10.58
N VAL A 111 -5.66 -10.78 9.90
CA VAL A 111 -5.59 -9.33 10.04
C VAL A 111 -6.87 -8.67 9.48
N LEU A 112 -7.70 -9.38 8.71
CA LEU A 112 -8.69 -8.73 7.87
C LEU A 112 -9.97 -9.58 7.72
N GLU A 113 -10.84 -9.56 8.73
CA GLU A 113 -12.26 -9.96 8.53
C GLU A 113 -12.93 -9.08 7.43
N ASP A 114 -12.33 -7.93 7.12
CA ASP A 114 -12.80 -7.00 6.10
C ASP A 114 -12.23 -7.23 4.69
N LEU A 115 -11.30 -8.17 4.49
CA LEU A 115 -10.83 -8.48 3.14
C LEU A 115 -11.93 -9.12 2.31
N ARG A 116 -12.07 -8.66 1.07
CA ARG A 116 -12.96 -9.26 0.08
C ARG A 116 -12.18 -9.60 -1.16
N ILE A 117 -12.43 -10.78 -1.71
CA ILE A 117 -11.78 -11.26 -2.92
C ILE A 117 -12.70 -11.03 -4.10
N ASN A 118 -12.22 -10.24 -5.07
CA ASN A 118 -12.90 -10.04 -6.34
C ASN A 118 -12.28 -10.94 -7.40
N LEU A 119 -12.95 -12.04 -7.74
CA LEU A 119 -12.55 -12.93 -8.81
C LEU A 119 -13.17 -12.46 -10.12
N THR A 120 -12.34 -12.25 -11.15
CA THR A 120 -12.78 -11.96 -12.51
C THR A 120 -12.29 -13.07 -13.42
N TYR A 121 -13.18 -13.65 -14.22
CA TYR A 121 -12.83 -14.73 -15.17
C TYR A 121 -13.59 -14.56 -16.49
N GLY A 122 -13.02 -15.10 -17.57
CA GLY A 122 -13.59 -15.01 -18.91
C GLY A 122 -12.89 -15.97 -19.87
N ILE A 123 -13.48 -16.12 -21.05
CA ILE A 123 -12.90 -16.95 -22.11
C ILE A 123 -11.75 -16.16 -22.75
N LYS A 124 -10.58 -16.79 -22.89
CA LYS A 124 -9.43 -16.16 -23.55
C LYS A 124 -9.79 -15.73 -24.97
N GLY A 125 -9.61 -14.45 -25.28
CA GLY A 125 -9.98 -13.86 -26.58
C GLY A 125 -11.46 -13.47 -26.69
N GLY A 126 -12.27 -13.74 -25.68
CA GLY A 126 -13.64 -13.22 -25.57
C GLY A 126 -13.67 -11.76 -25.13
N HIS A 127 -14.82 -11.11 -25.36
CA HIS A 127 -15.05 -9.71 -24.99
C HIS A 127 -15.70 -9.54 -23.60
N GLU A 128 -16.20 -10.62 -23.01
CA GLU A 128 -16.95 -10.58 -21.77
C GLU A 128 -16.19 -11.27 -20.62
N ASN A 129 -16.25 -10.65 -19.45
CA ASN A 129 -15.72 -11.20 -18.20
C ASN A 129 -16.83 -11.21 -17.15
N VAL A 130 -16.88 -12.29 -16.37
CA VAL A 130 -17.75 -12.42 -15.21
C VAL A 130 -16.97 -12.03 -13.96
N ARG A 131 -17.63 -11.32 -13.03
CA ARG A 131 -17.04 -10.89 -11.76
C ARG A 131 -17.84 -11.43 -10.58
N ILE A 132 -17.16 -12.08 -9.64
CA ILE A 132 -17.73 -12.61 -8.40
C ILE A 132 -16.98 -12.02 -7.20
N ILE A 133 -17.70 -11.72 -6.13
CA ILE A 133 -17.14 -11.17 -4.88
C ILE A 133 -17.32 -12.20 -3.78
N TYR A 134 -16.22 -12.64 -3.18
CA TYR A 134 -16.19 -13.52 -2.01
C TYR A 134 -15.87 -12.69 -0.76
N ARG A 135 -16.58 -12.98 0.34
CA ARG A 135 -16.27 -12.50 1.69
C ARG A 135 -15.49 -13.57 2.42
#